data_AF-A0A3C0X2R5-F1
#
_entry.id   AF-A0A3C0X2R5-F1
#
_cell.length_a   1.000
_cell.length_b   1.000
_cell.length_c   1.000
_cell.angle_alpha   90.00
_cell.angle_beta   90.00
_cell.angle_gamma   90.00
#
_symmetry.space_group_name_H-M   'P 1'
#
loop_
_entity.id
_entity.type
_entity.pdbx_description
1 polymer ?
#
loop_
_entity_poly.entity_id
_entity_poly.type
_entity_poly.pdbx_seq_one_letter_code
_entity_poly.pdbx_strand_id
1 'polypeptide(L)' 'MSNEEIFEELREALKGLEMNMVFLRLFSLKEESLGREYSPQAINDCKSNLINSAKQYTYDYLAAIKIMLGK' A
#
# COMPACT_ATOMS: atom_id res chain seq x y z
N MET A 1 1.60 -5.20 -23.98
CA MET A 1 0.58 -5.02 -22.94
C MET A 1 -0.59 -4.30 -23.58
N SER A 2 -1.80 -4.85 -23.47
CA SER A 2 -3.02 -4.22 -23.96
C SER A 2 -3.48 -3.11 -23.01
N ASN A 3 -4.36 -2.22 -23.47
CA ASN A 3 -4.94 -1.20 -22.61
C ASN A 3 -5.73 -1.83 -21.44
N GLU A 4 -6.39 -2.96 -21.66
CA GLU A 4 -7.13 -3.69 -20.62
C GLU A 4 -6.19 -4.22 -19.53
N GLU A 5 -5.05 -4.78 -19.91
CA GLU A 5 -4.02 -5.23 -18.95
C GLU A 5 -3.51 -4.07 -18.10
N ILE A 6 -3.24 -2.91 -18.71
CA ILE A 6 -2.77 -1.71 -17.99
C ILE A 6 -3.85 -1.18 -17.02
N PHE A 7 -5.12 -1.22 -17.41
CA PHE A 7 -6.23 -0.80 -16.54
C PHE A 7 -6.40 -1.73 -15.33
N GLU A 8 -6.21 -3.04 -15.50
CA GLU A 8 -6.25 -3.97 -14.37
C GLU A 8 -5.05 -3.76 -13.43
N GLU A 9 -3.84 -3.53 -13.95
CA GLU A 9 -2.67 -3.16 -13.13
C GLU A 9 -2.91 -1.88 -12.32
N LEU A 10 -3.51 -0.86 -12.95
CA LEU A 10 -3.92 0.38 -12.30
C LEU A 10 -4.92 0.14 -11.16
N ARG A 11 -5.93 -0.70 -11.40
CA ARG A 11 -6.97 -0.99 -10.41
C ARG A 11 -6.39 -1.73 -9.21
N GLU A 12 -5.54 -2.72 -9.43
CA GLU A 12 -4.89 -3.46 -8.34
C GLU A 12 -3.93 -2.56 -7.54
N ALA A 13 -3.17 -1.69 -8.20
CA ALA A 13 -2.32 -0.71 -7.53
C ALA A 13 -3.12 0.25 -6.63
N LEU A 14 -4.23 0.79 -7.14
CA LEU A 14 -5.12 1.67 -6.37
C LEU A 14 -5.72 0.94 -5.16
N LYS A 15 -6.23 -0.27 -5.35
CA LYS A 15 -6.79 -1.08 -4.27
C LYS A 15 -5.75 -1.39 -3.19
N GLY A 16 -4.52 -1.72 -3.59
CA GLY A 16 -3.40 -1.94 -2.68
C GLY A 16 -3.05 -0.69 -1.87
N LEU A 17 -3.08 0.50 -2.48
CA LEU A 17 -2.88 1.78 -1.79
C LEU A 17 -3.98 2.06 -0.77
N GLU A 18 -5.24 1.91 -1.16
CA GLU A 18 -6.39 2.15 -0.29
C GLU A 18 -6.35 1.24 0.94
N MET A 19 -6.11 -0.06 0.76
CA MET A 19 -6.01 -1.01 1.87
C MET A 19 -4.87 -0.66 2.82
N ASN A 20 -3.67 -0.36 2.31
CA ASN A 20 -2.54 0.00 3.17
C ASN A 20 -2.80 1.28 3.97
N MET A 21 -3.43 2.29 3.36
CA MET A 21 -3.79 3.52 4.06
C MET A 21 -4.81 3.27 5.18
N VAL A 22 -5.79 2.39 4.95
CA VAL A 22 -6.75 1.98 5.99
C VAL A 22 -6.02 1.30 7.16
N PHE A 23 -5.13 0.35 6.89
CA PHE A 23 -4.38 -0.33 7.94
C PHE A 23 -3.46 0.62 8.72
N LEU A 24 -2.74 1.52 8.04
CA LEU A 24 -1.91 2.53 8.70
C LEU A 24 -2.73 3.43 9.62
N ARG A 25 -3.92 3.85 9.17
CA ARG A 25 -4.84 4.66 9.98
C ARG A 25 -5.35 3.88 11.20
N LEU A 26 -5.70 2.61 11.03
CA LEU A 26 -6.13 1.74 12.13
C LEU A 26 -5.01 1.55 13.15
N PHE A 27 -3.77 1.36 12.70
CA PHE A 27 -2.59 1.28 13.56
C PHE A 27 -2.46 2.53 14.44
N SER A 28 -2.55 3.73 13.84
CA SER A 28 -2.49 4.99 14.60
C SER A 28 -3.65 5.15 15.59
N LEU A 29 -4.84 4.63 15.28
CA LEU A 29 -6.00 4.72 16.17
C LEU A 29 -5.97 3.69 17.31
N LYS A 30 -5.19 2.63 17.18
CA LYS A 30 -5.14 1.49 18.12
C LYS A 30 -3.75 1.25 18.71
N GLU A 31 -2.82 2.18 18.53
CA GLU A 31 -1.40 2.02 18.89
C GLU A 31 -1.22 1.59 20.36
N GLU A 32 -1.96 2.20 21.29
CA GLU A 32 -1.90 1.84 22.70
C GLU A 32 -2.41 0.42 22.98
N SER A 33 -3.51 0.00 22.35
CA SER A 33 -4.04 -1.37 22.51
C SER A 33 -3.08 -2.40 21.89
N LEU A 34 -2.53 -2.10 20.72
CA LEU A 34 -1.54 -2.94 20.06
C LEU A 34 -0.27 -3.08 20.90
N GLY A 35 0.18 -2.02 21.56
CA GLY A 35 1.35 -2.05 22.46
C GLY A 35 1.16 -2.89 23.73
N ARG A 36 -0.09 -3.22 24.10
CA ARG A 36 -0.39 -4.13 25.22
C ARG A 36 -0.37 -5.60 24.80
N GLU A 37 -0.68 -5.89 23.54
CA GLU A 37 -0.81 -7.25 23.01
C GLU A 37 0.45 -7.72 22.25
N TYR A 38 1.18 -6.79 21.63
CA TYR A 38 2.31 -7.09 20.76
C TYR A 38 3.58 -6.37 21.22
N SER A 39 4.74 -6.94 20.87
CA SER A 39 6.03 -6.29 21.15
C SER A 39 6.20 -5.04 20.27
N PRO A 40 6.93 -4.02 20.75
CA PRO A 40 7.25 -2.83 19.95
C PRO A 40 7.89 -3.17 18.60
N GLN A 41 8.74 -4.22 18.57
CA GLN A 41 9.39 -4.68 17.35
C GLN A 41 8.36 -5.19 16.33
N ALA A 42 7.41 -6.03 16.74
CA ALA A 42 6.38 -6.58 15.85
C ALA A 42 5.49 -5.47 15.25
N ILE A 43 5.14 -4.47 16.06
CA ILE A 43 4.38 -3.29 15.62
C ILE A 43 5.18 -2.49 14.58
N ASN A 44 6.46 -2.24 14.86
CA ASN A 44 7.34 -1.50 13.96
C ASN A 44 7.59 -2.25 12.64
N ASP A 45 7.79 -3.56 12.69
CA ASP A 45 7.96 -4.40 11.50
C ASP A 45 6.69 -4.36 10.64
N CYS A 46 5.51 -4.50 11.25
CA CYS A 46 4.25 -4.42 10.53
C CYS A 46 4.04 -3.04 9.89
N LYS A 47 4.28 -1.95 10.63
CA LYS A 47 4.19 -0.58 10.12
C LYS A 47 5.16 -0.35 8.96
N SER A 48 6.39 -0.85 9.07
CA SER A 48 7.41 -0.72 8.02
C SER A 48 7.00 -1.48 6.76
N ASN A 49 6.46 -2.69 6.91
CA ASN A 49 5.94 -3.48 5.79
C ASN A 49 4.77 -2.77 5.08
N LEU A 50 3.79 -2.25 5.82
CA LEU A 50 2.67 -1.49 5.25
C LEU A 50 3.14 -0.26 4.47
N ILE A 51 4.12 0.49 5.01
CA ILE A 51 4.70 1.65 4.32
C ILE A 51 5.43 1.23 3.05
N ASN A 52 6.20 0.15 3.10
CA ASN A 52 6.93 -0.35 1.93
C ASN A 52 5.97 -0.86 0.84
N SER A 53 4.91 -1.57 1.22
CA SER A 53 3.86 -1.98 0.30
C SER A 53 3.16 -0.77 -0.33
N ALA A 54 2.81 0.25 0.45
CA ALA A 54 2.22 1.48 -0.09
C ALA A 54 3.15 2.18 -1.10
N LYS A 55 4.47 2.22 -0.83
CA LYS A 55 5.44 2.73 -1.80
C LYS A 55 5.46 1.92 -3.08
N GLN A 56 5.46 0.58 -2.98
CA GLN A 56 5.44 -0.29 -4.15
C GLN A 56 4.20 -0.04 -5.02
N TYR A 57 3.00 -0.05 -4.42
CA TYR A 57 1.77 0.24 -5.16
C TYR A 57 1.74 1.66 -5.75
N THR A 58 2.40 2.63 -5.12
CA THR A 58 2.57 3.98 -5.70
C THR A 58 3.43 3.91 -6.96
N TYR A 59 4.52 3.14 -6.94
CA TYR A 59 5.38 2.96 -8.11
C TYR A 59 4.66 2.20 -9.23
N ASP A 60 3.92 1.14 -8.89
CA ASP A 60 3.14 0.36 -9.85
C ASP A 60 2.08 1.23 -10.53
N TYR A 61 1.35 2.04 -9.75
CA TYR A 61 0.41 3.03 -10.27
C TYR A 61 1.09 4.01 -11.24
N LEU A 62 2.21 4.61 -10.84
CA LEU A 62 2.93 5.57 -11.69
C LEU A 62 3.48 4.91 -12.96
N ALA A 63 3.93 3.67 -12.89
CA ALA A 63 4.40 2.91 -14.05
C ALA A 63 3.26 2.66 -15.04
N ALA A 64 2.11 2.18 -14.57
CA ALA A 64 0.95 1.94 -15.41
C ALA A 64 0.44 3.24 -16.08
N ILE A 65 0.39 4.36 -15.35
CA ILE A 65 0.06 5.68 -15.92
C ILE A 65 1.04 6.09 -17.02
N LYS A 66 2.36 5.91 -16.82
CA LYS A 66 3.37 6.24 -17.83
C LYS A 66 3.16 5.47 -19.12
N ILE A 67 2.91 4.16 -19.01
CA ILE A 67 2.62 3.30 -20.16
C ILE A 67 1.37 3.80 -20.90
N MET A 68 0.28 4.13 -20.19
CA MET A 68 -0.94 4.68 -20.84
C MET A 68 -0.68 6.01 -21.57
N LEU A 69 0.20 6.85 -21.03
CA LEU A 69 0.55 8.14 -21.62
C LEU A 69 1.59 8.02 -22.75
N GLY A 70 2.09 6.82 -23.05
CA GLY A 70 3.15 6.58 -24.02
C GLY A 70 4.48 7.24 -23.63
N LYS A 71 4.78 7.33 -22.33
CA LYS A 71 5.97 8.00 -21.76
C LYS A 71 6.92 7.04 -21.05
#